data_AF-A0A0D0FS11-F1
#
_entry.id   AF-A0A0D0FS11-F1
#
_cell.length_a   1.000
_cell.length_b   1.000
_cell.length_c   1.000
_cell.angle_alpha   90.00
_cell.angle_beta   90.00
_cell.angle_gamma   90.00
#
_symmetry.space_group_name_H-M   'P 1'
#
loop_
_entity.id
_entity.type
_entity.pdbx_description
1 polymer ?
#
loop_
_entity_poly.entity_id
_entity_poly.type
_entity_poly.pdbx_seq_one_letter_code
_entity_poly.pdbx_strand_id
1 'polypeptide(L)'
;MYYTNKDTNYQNNKNYLKSTKMKTSSLAHILTGKGSELFVCDDQPYITHNRMTVDLLDAPEKIKSALVRFIKADPEREKAYVSMAGDDVNAQMSQCVKCMFANLDGVPDIDENGMINNTEFVPCEKRGGGCKFEGIACNKLSMSGNEISKSEMRVLEVCQLEEKEIAEKLCLSPATVKRHSQNIRIKTGIPSGKKLALWASSMGVINLDQLCF
;
A
#
# COMPACT_ATOMS: atom_id res chain seq x y z
N MET A 1 13.98 -16.02 -40.70
CA MET A 1 12.65 -16.37 -40.17
C MET A 1 12.37 -15.49 -38.97
N TYR A 2 11.53 -14.47 -39.15
CA TYR A 2 11.09 -13.58 -38.07
C TYR A 2 9.93 -14.25 -37.33
N TYR A 3 10.18 -14.86 -36.17
CA TYR A 3 9.11 -15.28 -35.27
C TYR A 3 8.63 -14.07 -34.47
N THR A 4 7.36 -13.74 -34.65
CA THR A 4 6.71 -12.55 -34.12
C THR A 4 6.54 -12.62 -32.60
N ASN A 5 7.03 -11.59 -31.92
CA ASN A 5 6.94 -11.26 -30.49
C ASN A 5 5.50 -10.87 -30.04
N LYS A 6 4.48 -11.56 -30.58
CA LYS A 6 3.06 -11.23 -30.36
C LYS A 6 2.46 -12.01 -29.18
N ASP A 7 2.92 -13.23 -28.93
CA ASP A 7 2.31 -14.11 -27.91
C ASP A 7 2.73 -13.76 -26.47
N THR A 8 3.96 -13.28 -26.28
CA THR A 8 4.49 -12.79 -24.99
C THR A 8 3.79 -11.50 -24.54
N ASN A 9 3.52 -10.57 -25.48
CA ASN A 9 2.75 -9.36 -25.19
C ASN A 9 1.29 -9.68 -24.83
N TYR A 10 0.68 -10.69 -25.44
CA TYR A 10 -0.71 -11.07 -25.16
C TYR A 10 -0.87 -11.74 -23.80
N GLN A 11 0.08 -12.60 -23.40
CA GLN A 11 0.09 -13.20 -22.05
C GLN A 11 0.37 -12.17 -20.96
N ASN A 12 1.30 -11.23 -21.18
CA ASN A 12 1.55 -10.13 -20.24
C ASN A 12 0.35 -9.18 -20.12
N ASN A 13 -0.37 -8.90 -21.21
CA ASN A 13 -1.62 -8.12 -21.16
C ASN A 13 -2.75 -8.84 -20.42
N LYS A 14 -2.86 -10.17 -20.52
CA LYS A 14 -3.83 -10.95 -19.72
C LYS A 14 -3.49 -10.96 -18.24
N ASN A 15 -2.21 -10.97 -17.87
CA ASN A 15 -1.79 -10.84 -16.48
C ASN A 15 -1.99 -9.41 -15.95
N TYR A 16 -1.76 -8.38 -16.77
CA TYR A 16 -2.12 -6.99 -16.48
C TYR A 16 -3.63 -6.84 -16.28
N LEU A 17 -4.47 -7.42 -17.15
CA LEU A 17 -5.92 -7.41 -17.00
C LEU A 17 -6.43 -8.21 -15.80
N LYS A 18 -5.72 -9.27 -15.39
CA LYS A 18 -5.99 -10.01 -14.16
C LYS A 18 -5.55 -9.26 -12.90
N SER A 19 -4.46 -8.48 -12.95
CA SER A 19 -4.01 -7.62 -11.85
C SER A 19 -4.72 -6.26 -11.81
N THR A 20 -5.34 -5.84 -12.91
CA THR A 20 -6.33 -4.74 -12.98
C THR A 20 -7.75 -5.28 -12.88
N LYS A 21 -7.98 -6.42 -12.21
CA LYS A 21 -9.17 -6.41 -11.35
C LYS A 21 -8.91 -5.25 -10.39
N MET A 22 -9.43 -4.07 -10.73
CA MET A 22 -9.91 -3.14 -9.72
C MET A 22 -10.51 -4.06 -8.67
N LYS A 23 -9.92 -4.12 -7.47
CA LYS A 23 -10.60 -4.70 -6.32
C LYS A 23 -11.96 -4.04 -6.39
N THR A 24 -12.98 -4.79 -6.80
CA THR A 24 -14.32 -4.25 -6.91
C THR A 24 -14.66 -3.93 -5.47
N SER A 25 -14.56 -2.65 -5.11
CA SER A 25 -14.79 -2.17 -3.76
C SER A 25 -16.24 -2.51 -3.43
N SER A 26 -16.38 -3.67 -2.81
CA SER A 26 -17.66 -4.25 -2.56
C SER A 26 -18.02 -3.78 -1.17
N LEU A 27 -18.62 -2.59 -1.11
CA LEU A 27 -19.36 -2.15 0.07
C LEU A 27 -20.31 -3.26 0.56
N ALA A 28 -20.63 -4.27 -0.25
CA ALA A 28 -21.36 -5.45 0.17
C ALA A 28 -20.80 -6.09 1.45
N HIS A 29 -19.49 -6.13 1.72
CA HIS A 29 -19.00 -6.70 2.97
C HIS A 29 -19.42 -5.86 4.18
N ILE A 30 -19.19 -4.55 4.11
CA ILE A 30 -19.64 -3.57 5.10
C ILE A 30 -21.17 -3.65 5.28
N LEU A 31 -21.93 -3.63 4.18
CA LEU A 31 -23.39 -3.63 4.16
C LEU A 31 -24.00 -4.97 4.57
N THR A 32 -23.34 -6.09 4.31
CA THR A 32 -23.81 -7.41 4.75
C THR A 32 -23.39 -7.70 6.19
N GLY A 33 -22.36 -7.03 6.70
CA GLY A 33 -21.76 -7.26 8.01
C GLY A 33 -20.80 -8.47 8.02
N LYS A 34 -20.31 -8.89 6.85
CA LYS A 34 -19.41 -10.05 6.71
C LYS A 34 -17.96 -9.58 6.65
N GLY A 35 -17.26 -9.71 7.77
CA GLY A 35 -15.88 -9.23 7.94
C GLY A 35 -15.82 -7.81 8.49
N SER A 36 -14.61 -7.27 8.63
CA SER A 36 -14.38 -5.92 9.13
C SER A 36 -13.22 -5.26 8.40
N GLU A 37 -13.40 -4.00 8.01
CA GLU A 37 -12.39 -3.15 7.38
C GLU A 37 -11.93 -2.08 8.37
N LEU A 38 -10.62 -1.92 8.47
CA LEU A 38 -9.93 -0.92 9.24
C LEU A 38 -9.56 0.22 8.30
N PHE A 39 -9.70 1.46 8.77
CA PHE A 39 -9.32 2.63 7.99
C PHE A 39 -9.00 3.81 8.91
N VAL A 40 -8.47 4.88 8.33
CA VAL A 40 -8.14 6.11 9.05
C VAL A 40 -8.90 7.28 8.44
N CYS A 41 -9.54 8.08 9.29
CA CYS A 41 -10.18 9.34 8.91
C CYS A 41 -9.75 10.41 9.92
N ASP A 42 -9.29 11.57 9.44
CA ASP A 42 -8.79 12.68 10.27
C ASP A 42 -7.77 12.26 11.34
N ASP A 43 -6.82 11.40 10.93
CA ASP A 43 -5.80 10.79 11.80
C ASP A 43 -6.35 9.92 12.95
N GLN A 44 -7.64 9.56 12.91
CA GLN A 44 -8.28 8.65 13.85
C GLN A 44 -8.57 7.28 13.20
N PRO A 45 -8.17 6.17 13.85
CA PRO A 45 -8.50 4.82 13.37
C PRO A 45 -9.95 4.43 13.63
N TYR A 46 -10.59 3.86 12.61
CA TYR A 46 -11.95 3.35 12.67
C TYR A 46 -12.01 1.91 12.18
N ILE A 47 -13.13 1.24 12.50
CA ILE A 47 -13.44 -0.07 11.95
C ILE A 47 -14.91 -0.16 11.55
N THR A 48 -15.16 -0.78 10.40
CA THR A 48 -16.51 -1.23 10.04
C THR A 48 -16.79 -2.59 10.68
N HIS A 49 -17.84 -2.70 11.48
CA HIS A 49 -18.25 -3.97 12.08
C HIS A 49 -19.78 -4.06 12.15
N ASN A 50 -20.35 -5.19 11.71
CA ASN A 50 -21.79 -5.42 11.72
C ASN A 50 -22.61 -4.25 11.16
N ARG A 51 -22.19 -3.71 9.99
CA ARG A 51 -22.85 -2.59 9.28
C ARG A 51 -22.77 -1.23 9.99
N MET A 52 -21.99 -1.14 11.06
CA MET A 52 -21.69 0.12 11.75
C MET A 52 -20.23 0.49 11.55
N THR A 53 -19.93 1.77 11.74
CA THR A 53 -18.55 2.26 11.89
C THR A 53 -18.38 2.70 13.33
N VAL A 54 -17.33 2.23 13.99
CA VAL A 54 -16.99 2.58 15.37
C VAL A 54 -15.52 2.98 15.45
N ASP A 55 -15.19 3.76 16.48
CA ASP A 55 -13.79 4.01 16.85
C ASP A 55 -13.09 2.68 17.14
N LEU A 56 -11.81 2.59 16.79
CA LEU A 56 -11.01 1.38 17.05
C LEU A 56 -11.01 0.97 18.54
N LEU A 57 -11.01 1.93 19.46
CA LEU A 57 -10.98 1.65 20.90
C LEU A 57 -12.30 1.06 21.41
N ASP A 58 -13.41 1.42 20.75
CA ASP A 58 -14.75 0.89 21.01
C ASP A 58 -15.03 -0.41 20.24
N ALA A 59 -14.07 -0.91 19.46
CA ALA A 59 -14.21 -2.13 18.69
C ALA A 59 -14.40 -3.36 19.62
N PRO A 60 -15.11 -4.41 19.14
CA PRO A 60 -15.22 -5.68 19.86
C PRO A 60 -13.88 -6.25 20.30
N GLU A 61 -13.83 -6.84 21.49
CA GLU A 61 -12.58 -7.36 22.07
C GLU A 61 -11.88 -8.39 21.19
N LYS A 62 -12.64 -9.19 20.43
CA LYS A 62 -12.11 -10.15 19.45
C LYS A 62 -11.24 -9.46 18.38
N ILE A 63 -11.64 -8.28 17.94
CA ILE A 63 -10.93 -7.49 16.91
C ILE A 63 -9.65 -6.88 17.51
N LYS A 64 -9.77 -6.25 18.68
CA LYS A 64 -8.60 -5.70 19.38
C LYS A 64 -7.57 -6.79 19.67
N SER A 65 -8.03 -7.95 20.15
CA SER A 65 -7.19 -9.14 20.36
C SER A 65 -6.53 -9.65 19.07
N ALA A 66 -7.21 -9.56 17.92
CA ALA A 66 -6.63 -9.94 16.63
C ALA A 66 -5.49 -9.00 16.23
N LEU A 67 -5.65 -7.68 16.40
CA LEU A 67 -4.59 -6.70 16.16
C LEU A 67 -3.40 -6.89 17.10
N VAL A 68 -3.64 -7.10 18.39
CA VAL A 68 -2.57 -7.38 19.35
C VAL A 68 -1.81 -8.65 18.96
N ARG A 69 -2.52 -9.73 18.57
CA ARG A 69 -1.89 -10.95 18.08
C ARG A 69 -1.07 -10.70 16.82
N PHE A 70 -1.58 -9.92 15.89
CA PHE A 70 -0.90 -9.58 14.64
C PHE A 70 0.38 -8.77 14.87
N ILE A 71 0.38 -7.84 15.81
CA ILE A 71 1.57 -7.08 16.22
C ILE A 71 2.60 -8.02 16.82
N LYS A 72 2.18 -8.87 17.77
CA LYS A 72 3.06 -9.78 18.53
C LYS A 72 3.55 -11.00 17.75
N ALA A 73 2.93 -11.32 16.63
CA ALA A 73 3.35 -12.43 15.77
C ALA A 73 4.74 -12.20 15.16
N ASP A 74 5.22 -10.96 15.13
CA ASP A 74 6.51 -10.55 14.59
C ASP A 74 7.25 -9.69 15.63
N PRO A 75 8.31 -10.21 16.29
CA PRO A 75 9.01 -9.49 17.36
C PRO A 75 9.62 -8.16 16.94
N GLU A 76 10.04 -8.02 15.67
CA GLU A 76 10.61 -6.76 15.18
C GLU A 76 9.51 -5.72 14.96
N ARG A 77 8.33 -6.17 14.53
CA ARG A 77 7.12 -5.35 14.45
C ARG A 77 6.64 -4.89 15.81
N GLU A 78 6.59 -5.79 16.80
CA GLU A 78 6.22 -5.44 18.18
C GLU A 78 7.16 -4.34 18.72
N LYS A 79 8.48 -4.53 18.61
CA LYS A 79 9.47 -3.52 19.02
C LYS A 79 9.28 -2.19 18.29
N ALA A 80 8.95 -2.23 17.00
CA ALA A 80 8.72 -1.03 16.21
C ALA A 80 7.52 -0.24 16.76
N TYR A 81 6.39 -0.90 17.04
CA TYR A 81 5.21 -0.23 17.58
C TYR A 81 5.41 0.25 19.02
N VAL A 82 6.07 -0.53 19.88
CA VAL A 82 6.48 -0.07 21.22
C VAL A 82 7.34 1.19 21.12
N SER A 83 8.30 1.23 20.20
CA SER A 83 9.15 2.41 20.05
C SER A 83 8.43 3.63 19.43
N MET A 84 7.34 3.44 18.67
CA MET A 84 6.59 4.54 18.07
C MET A 84 5.51 5.08 19.02
N ALA A 85 4.85 4.20 19.78
CA ALA A 85 3.64 4.50 20.52
C ALA A 85 3.77 4.30 22.05
N GLY A 86 4.92 3.81 22.52
CA GLY A 86 5.13 3.46 23.93
C GLY A 86 4.50 2.12 24.30
N ASP A 87 4.37 1.86 25.61
CA ASP A 87 3.86 0.59 26.15
C ASP A 87 2.33 0.48 26.16
N ASP A 88 1.61 1.56 25.80
CA ASP A 88 0.15 1.54 25.72
C ASP A 88 -0.31 0.71 24.51
N VAL A 89 -1.01 -0.39 24.79
CA VAL A 89 -1.52 -1.32 23.78
C VAL A 89 -2.50 -0.64 22.83
N ASN A 90 -3.31 0.31 23.33
CA ASN A 90 -4.27 1.03 22.50
C ASN A 90 -3.57 1.96 21.50
N ALA A 91 -2.56 2.70 21.95
CA ALA A 91 -1.71 3.51 21.08
C ALA A 91 -0.95 2.65 20.05
N GLN A 92 -0.44 1.48 20.44
CA GLN A 92 0.21 0.55 19.51
C GLN A 92 -0.75 0.02 18.43
N MET A 93 -1.97 -0.38 18.81
CA MET A 93 -3.00 -0.80 17.85
C MET A 93 -3.36 0.33 16.90
N SER A 94 -3.58 1.53 17.43
CA SER A 94 -3.89 2.73 16.63
C SER A 94 -2.79 3.03 15.61
N GLN A 95 -1.53 2.98 16.04
CA GLN A 95 -0.38 3.16 15.15
C GLN A 95 -0.28 2.04 14.11
N CYS A 96 -0.63 0.80 14.47
CA CYS A 96 -0.65 -0.32 13.54
C CYS A 96 -1.68 -0.14 12.43
N VAL A 97 -2.89 0.28 12.77
CA VAL A 97 -3.94 0.59 11.79
C VAL A 97 -3.46 1.67 10.81
N LYS A 98 -2.92 2.78 11.32
CA LYS A 98 -2.34 3.85 10.50
C LYS A 98 -1.21 3.39 9.57
N CYS A 99 -0.46 2.35 9.94
CA CYS A 99 0.66 1.85 9.15
C CYS A 99 0.29 0.77 8.13
N MET A 100 -0.80 0.03 8.35
CA MET A 100 -1.06 -1.24 7.66
C MET A 100 -2.46 -1.38 7.06
N PHE A 101 -3.45 -0.63 7.53
CA PHE A 101 -4.87 -0.83 7.20
C PHE A 101 -5.60 0.52 7.09
N ALA A 102 -5.16 1.37 6.17
CA ALA A 102 -5.66 2.74 6.08
C ALA A 102 -6.66 2.97 4.94
N ASN A 103 -6.80 2.04 4.00
CA ASN A 103 -7.68 2.23 2.84
C ASN A 103 -9.00 1.49 3.04
N LEU A 104 -10.12 2.22 2.89
CA LEU A 104 -11.44 1.62 2.84
C LEU A 104 -11.71 1.10 1.41
N ASP A 105 -11.17 -0.08 1.09
CA ASP A 105 -11.13 -0.62 -0.27
C ASP A 105 -12.22 -1.66 -0.60
N GLY A 106 -13.08 -2.01 0.37
CA GLY A 106 -14.14 -3.00 0.19
C GLY A 106 -13.66 -4.46 0.30
N VAL A 107 -12.40 -4.69 0.70
CA VAL A 107 -11.85 -6.01 1.01
C VAL A 107 -11.63 -6.10 2.53
N PRO A 108 -12.34 -6.99 3.24
CA PRO A 108 -12.18 -7.14 4.69
C PRO A 108 -10.74 -7.42 5.11
N ASP A 109 -10.21 -6.60 6.01
CA ASP A 109 -8.91 -6.82 6.66
C ASP A 109 -8.98 -8.00 7.63
N ILE A 110 -10.12 -8.08 8.34
CA ILE A 110 -10.43 -9.10 9.33
C ILE A 110 -11.62 -9.92 8.83
N ASP A 111 -11.43 -11.24 8.73
CA ASP A 111 -12.50 -12.15 8.34
C ASP A 111 -13.50 -12.42 9.48
N GLU A 112 -14.55 -13.19 9.20
CA GLU A 112 -15.56 -13.60 10.18
C GLU A 112 -14.99 -14.41 11.36
N ASN A 113 -13.86 -15.08 11.15
CA ASN A 113 -13.15 -15.83 12.18
C ASN A 113 -12.27 -14.94 13.06
N GLY A 114 -12.09 -13.66 12.71
CA GLY A 114 -11.23 -12.72 13.42
C GLY A 114 -9.76 -12.84 13.04
N MET A 115 -9.46 -13.38 11.86
CA MET A 115 -8.11 -13.47 11.33
C MET A 115 -7.81 -12.29 10.41
N ILE A 116 -6.66 -11.66 10.63
CA ILE A 116 -6.14 -10.62 9.75
C ILE A 116 -5.52 -11.30 8.53
N ASN A 117 -6.11 -11.07 7.36
CA ASN A 117 -5.75 -11.78 6.12
C ASN A 117 -5.23 -10.85 5.02
N ASN A 118 -5.56 -9.56 5.10
CA ASN A 118 -5.15 -8.57 4.12
C ASN A 118 -4.45 -7.43 4.84
N THR A 119 -3.25 -7.07 4.39
CA THR A 119 -2.52 -5.90 4.89
C THR A 119 -2.10 -5.08 3.68
N GLU A 120 -1.96 -3.78 3.86
CA GLU A 120 -1.89 -2.86 2.74
C GLU A 120 -0.60 -2.08 2.71
N PHE A 121 -0.23 -1.63 1.52
CA PHE A 121 0.68 -0.51 1.42
C PHE A 121 -0.10 0.77 1.76
N VAL A 122 0.22 1.38 2.90
CA VAL A 122 -0.29 2.71 3.25
C VAL A 122 0.70 3.78 2.77
N PRO A 123 0.24 4.79 1.99
CA PRO A 123 1.03 5.94 1.60
C PRO A 123 1.26 6.83 2.84
N CYS A 124 2.43 6.71 3.44
CA CYS A 124 2.80 7.45 4.65
C CYS A 124 3.86 8.51 4.31
N GLU A 125 3.62 9.74 4.74
CA GLU A 125 4.52 10.89 4.53
C GLU A 125 5.94 10.69 5.10
N LYS A 126 6.11 9.77 6.06
CA LYS A 126 7.41 9.46 6.69
C LYS A 126 8.24 8.44 5.89
N ARG A 127 7.73 7.91 4.78
CA ARG A 127 8.50 6.99 3.91
C ARG A 127 9.64 7.73 3.21
N GLY A 128 10.65 6.99 2.76
CA GLY A 128 11.82 7.60 2.11
C GLY A 128 12.88 8.14 3.06
N GLY A 129 12.81 7.80 4.36
CA GLY A 129 13.84 8.11 5.37
C GLY A 129 13.35 8.81 6.63
N GLY A 130 12.11 9.27 6.68
CA GLY A 130 11.52 9.93 7.86
C GLY A 130 11.10 8.96 8.98
N CYS A 131 10.97 7.66 8.68
CA CYS A 131 10.61 6.63 9.64
C CYS A 131 11.69 5.54 9.73
N LYS A 132 12.24 5.33 10.92
CA LYS A 132 13.23 4.28 11.20
C LYS A 132 12.67 2.84 11.06
N PHE A 133 11.35 2.69 11.07
CA PHE A 133 10.66 1.39 10.96
C PHE A 133 9.97 1.17 9.62
N GLU A 134 10.27 2.01 8.62
CA GLU A 134 9.78 1.82 7.26
C GLU A 134 10.16 0.44 6.71
N GLY A 135 9.17 -0.37 6.32
CA GLY A 135 9.36 -1.73 5.83
C GLY A 135 9.48 -2.79 6.93
N ILE A 136 9.38 -2.41 8.21
CA ILE A 136 9.29 -3.30 9.38
C ILE A 136 7.89 -3.22 9.96
N ALA A 137 7.46 -2.02 10.35
CA ALA A 137 6.13 -1.78 10.89
C ALA A 137 5.06 -1.70 9.80
N CYS A 138 5.45 -1.29 8.59
CA CYS A 138 4.55 -1.09 7.46
C CYS A 138 4.98 -1.92 6.25
N ASN A 139 4.03 -2.26 5.38
CA ASN A 139 4.34 -2.98 4.15
C ASN A 139 5.19 -2.15 3.19
N LYS A 140 6.02 -2.84 2.42
CA LYS A 140 6.69 -2.28 1.25
C LYS A 140 5.74 -2.35 0.05
N LEU A 141 5.82 -1.37 -0.84
CA LEU A 141 5.10 -1.44 -2.09
C LEU A 141 5.67 -2.58 -2.93
N SER A 142 4.82 -3.51 -3.35
CA SER A 142 5.20 -4.60 -4.21
C SER A 142 4.12 -4.88 -5.25
N MET A 143 4.52 -5.47 -6.37
CA MET A 143 3.56 -6.02 -7.32
C MET A 143 4.02 -7.39 -7.81
N SER A 144 3.10 -8.36 -7.78
CA SER A 144 3.37 -9.76 -8.12
C SER A 144 4.60 -10.34 -7.37
N GLY A 145 4.76 -9.96 -6.10
CA GLY A 145 5.89 -10.37 -5.26
C GLY A 145 7.19 -9.60 -5.46
N ASN A 146 7.25 -8.64 -6.40
CA ASN A 146 8.44 -7.82 -6.61
C ASN A 146 8.34 -6.52 -5.80
N GLU A 147 9.21 -6.36 -4.81
CA GLU A 147 9.29 -5.15 -3.99
C GLU A 147 9.92 -3.98 -4.75
N ILE A 148 9.30 -2.80 -4.63
CA ILE A 148 9.88 -1.51 -5.04
C ILE A 148 10.82 -1.04 -3.94
N SER A 149 12.09 -0.83 -4.28
CA SER A 149 13.11 -0.36 -3.33
C SER A 149 12.92 1.11 -2.97
N LYS A 150 13.56 1.58 -1.91
CA LYS A 150 13.49 3.00 -1.49
C LYS A 150 13.94 3.98 -2.58
N SER A 151 15.02 3.66 -3.30
CA SER A 151 15.51 4.52 -4.39
C SER A 151 14.56 4.52 -5.60
N GLU A 152 13.92 3.38 -5.88
CA GLU A 152 12.91 3.28 -6.93
C GLU A 152 11.62 3.98 -6.52
N MET A 153 11.22 3.92 -5.25
CA MET A 153 10.05 4.62 -4.72
C MET A 153 10.16 6.13 -4.94
N ARG A 154 11.31 6.73 -4.61
CA ARG A 154 11.57 8.15 -4.88
C ARG A 154 11.37 8.54 -6.35
N VAL A 155 11.76 7.66 -7.28
CA VAL A 155 11.55 7.88 -8.71
C VAL A 155 10.09 7.68 -9.09
N LEU A 156 9.40 6.72 -8.45
CA LEU A 156 7.99 6.43 -8.67
C LEU A 156 7.08 7.60 -8.25
N GLU A 157 7.37 8.26 -7.13
CA GLU A 157 6.66 9.44 -6.59
C GLU A 157 6.59 10.61 -7.57
N VAL A 158 7.53 10.69 -8.53
CA VAL A 158 7.62 11.75 -9.53
C VAL A 158 7.65 11.22 -10.96
N CYS A 159 7.21 9.98 -11.19
CA CYS A 159 7.33 9.30 -12.49
C CYS A 159 6.44 9.88 -13.61
N GLN A 160 5.58 10.85 -13.28
CA GLN A 160 4.82 11.65 -14.22
C GLN A 160 5.66 12.73 -14.93
N LEU A 161 6.80 13.10 -14.36
CA LEU A 161 7.72 14.09 -14.94
C LEU A 161 8.64 13.45 -15.98
N GLU A 162 9.28 14.28 -16.81
CA GLU A 162 10.28 13.80 -17.76
C GLU A 162 11.57 13.37 -17.04
N GLU A 163 12.31 12.40 -17.60
CA GLU A 163 13.50 11.81 -16.93
C GLU A 163 14.54 12.87 -16.51
N LYS A 164 14.66 13.95 -17.29
CA LYS A 164 15.56 15.07 -16.98
C LYS A 164 15.09 15.86 -15.76
N GLU A 165 13.80 16.14 -15.65
CA GLU A 165 13.20 16.85 -14.52
C GLU A 165 13.29 16.02 -13.24
N ILE A 166 13.08 14.70 -13.35
CA ILE A 166 13.26 13.77 -12.24
C ILE A 166 14.73 13.77 -11.77
N ALA A 167 15.68 13.74 -12.71
CA ALA A 167 17.10 13.77 -12.41
C ALA A 167 17.50 15.04 -11.63
N GLU A 168 17.02 16.19 -12.09
CA GLU A 168 17.22 17.48 -11.41
C GLU A 168 16.55 17.50 -10.03
N LYS A 169 15.26 17.14 -9.94
CA LYS A 169 14.46 17.17 -8.70
C LYS A 169 15.00 16.24 -7.62
N LEU A 170 15.51 15.08 -8.00
CA LEU A 170 16.02 14.07 -7.06
C LEU A 170 17.54 14.14 -6.86
N CYS A 171 18.23 15.08 -7.52
CA CYS A 171 19.69 15.17 -7.56
C CYS A 171 20.35 13.84 -7.98
N LEU A 172 19.83 13.20 -9.03
CA LEU A 172 20.33 11.94 -9.58
C LEU A 172 20.89 12.14 -10.98
N SER A 173 21.78 11.26 -11.44
CA SER A 173 22.18 11.28 -12.85
C SER A 173 21.04 10.78 -13.76
N PRO A 174 20.88 11.30 -15.00
CA PRO A 174 19.88 10.80 -15.94
C PRO A 174 19.97 9.29 -16.17
N ALA A 175 21.19 8.73 -16.21
CA ALA A 175 21.41 7.29 -16.31
C ALA A 175 20.85 6.51 -15.11
N THR A 176 20.93 7.08 -13.90
CA THR A 176 20.38 6.48 -12.68
C THR A 176 18.85 6.49 -12.69
N VAL A 177 18.24 7.62 -13.08
CA VAL A 177 16.79 7.73 -13.24
C VAL A 177 16.27 6.74 -14.26
N LYS A 178 16.91 6.65 -15.43
CA LYS A 178 16.56 5.68 -16.48
C LYS A 178 16.62 4.25 -15.97
N ARG A 179 17.68 3.88 -15.24
CA ARG A 179 17.82 2.54 -14.64
C ARG A 179 16.71 2.25 -13.63
N HIS A 180 16.41 3.18 -12.71
CA HIS A 180 15.33 2.98 -11.74
C HIS A 180 13.97 2.87 -12.42
N SER A 181 13.68 3.72 -13.41
CA SER A 181 12.45 3.65 -14.21
C SER A 181 12.31 2.31 -14.92
N GLN A 182 13.38 1.79 -15.52
CA GLN A 182 13.39 0.47 -16.14
C GLN A 182 13.11 -0.65 -15.14
N ASN A 183 13.78 -0.63 -13.97
CA ASN A 183 13.54 -1.63 -12.94
C ASN A 183 12.10 -1.60 -12.43
N ILE A 184 11.53 -0.42 -12.19
CA ILE A 184 10.13 -0.27 -11.79
C ILE A 184 9.23 -0.88 -12.85
N ARG A 185 9.43 -0.58 -14.13
CA ARG A 185 8.64 -1.15 -15.23
C ARG A 185 8.77 -2.67 -15.32
N ILE A 186 9.95 -3.23 -15.02
CA ILE A 186 10.17 -4.68 -14.98
C ILE A 186 9.41 -5.31 -13.80
N LYS A 187 9.56 -4.75 -12.59
CA LYS A 187 8.92 -5.25 -11.36
C LYS A 187 7.40 -5.13 -11.43
N THR A 188 6.91 -4.08 -12.08
CA THR A 188 5.48 -3.83 -12.26
C THR A 188 4.91 -4.51 -13.51
N GLY A 189 5.73 -4.84 -14.50
CA GLY A 189 5.25 -5.25 -15.82
C GLY A 189 4.49 -4.15 -16.58
N ILE A 190 4.53 -2.89 -16.12
CA ILE A 190 3.83 -1.76 -16.75
C ILE A 190 4.82 -1.02 -17.67
N PRO A 191 4.71 -1.11 -19.00
CA PRO A 191 5.73 -0.56 -19.89
C PRO A 191 5.62 0.96 -20.14
N SER A 192 4.45 1.55 -19.89
CA SER A 192 4.15 2.96 -20.21
C SER A 192 4.25 3.84 -18.98
N GLY A 193 5.00 4.95 -19.07
CA GLY A 193 5.11 5.95 -17.99
C GLY A 193 3.77 6.51 -17.54
N LYS A 194 2.85 6.83 -18.46
CA LYS A 194 1.49 7.30 -18.12
C LYS A 194 0.69 6.25 -17.35
N LYS A 195 0.71 4.99 -17.81
CA LYS A 195 0.05 3.90 -17.08
C LYS A 195 0.69 3.64 -15.71
N LEU A 196 2.01 3.81 -15.62
CA LEU A 196 2.74 3.68 -14.37
C LEU A 196 2.34 4.78 -13.38
N ALA A 197 2.20 6.03 -13.83
CA ALA A 197 1.73 7.13 -13.00
C ALA A 197 0.28 6.93 -12.52
N LEU A 198 -0.62 6.44 -13.39
CA LEU A 198 -1.99 6.08 -13.00
C LEU A 198 -2.01 4.97 -11.95
N TRP A 199 -1.19 3.93 -12.14
CA TRP A 199 -1.06 2.86 -11.16
C TRP A 199 -0.50 3.38 -9.82
N ALA A 200 0.56 4.18 -9.86
CA ALA A 200 1.16 4.77 -8.66
C ALA A 200 0.15 5.65 -7.91
N SER A 201 -0.69 6.40 -8.63
CA SER A 201 -1.79 7.16 -8.03
C SER A 201 -2.86 6.27 -7.41
N SER A 202 -3.24 5.16 -8.06
CA SER A 202 -4.18 4.20 -7.46
C SER A 202 -3.65 3.52 -6.20
N MET A 203 -2.33 3.50 -6.01
CA MET A 203 -1.66 3.02 -4.79
C MET A 203 -1.41 4.14 -3.76
N GLY A 204 -1.87 5.37 -4.04
CA GLY A 204 -1.66 6.55 -3.19
C GLY A 204 -0.23 7.09 -3.17
N VAL A 205 0.67 6.60 -4.04
CA VAL A 205 2.07 7.05 -4.12
C VAL A 205 2.17 8.45 -4.75
N ILE A 206 1.28 8.76 -5.69
CA ILE A 206 1.22 10.05 -6.37
C ILE A 206 -0.16 10.67 -6.13
N ASN A 207 -0.18 11.91 -5.68
CA ASN A 207 -1.39 12.72 -5.71
C ASN A 207 -1.50 13.43 -7.06
N LEU A 208 -2.38 12.95 -7.94
CA LEU A 208 -2.60 13.55 -9.25
C LEU A 208 -3.44 14.84 -9.19
N ASP A 209 -4.15 15.10 -8.09
CA ASP A 209 -5.00 16.30 -7.94
C ASP A 209 -4.18 17.59 -7.75
N GLN A 210 -2.88 17.48 -7.48
CA GLN A 210 -1.94 18.61 -7.47
C GLN A 210 -1.42 18.97 -8.87
N LEU A 211 -1.90 18.30 -9.92
CA LEU A 211 -1.55 18.56 -11.31
C LEU A 211 -2.76 19.16 -12.04
N CYS A 212 -3.27 20.29 -11.53
CA CYS A 212 -4.11 21.16 -12.33
C CYS A 212 -3.25 21.77 -13.45
N PHE A 213 -3.58 21.43 -14.70
CA PHE A 213 -3.15 22.15 -15.90
C PHE A 213 -3.86 23.51 -15.99
#